data_AF-A0A662G5V6-F1
#
_entry.id   AF-A0A662G5V6-F1
#
_cell.length_a   1.000
_cell.length_b   1.000
_cell.length_c   1.000
_cell.angle_alpha   90.00
_cell.angle_beta   90.00
_cell.angle_gamma   90.00
#
_symmetry.space_group_name_H-M   'P 1'
#
loop_
_entity.id
_entity.type
_entity.pdbx_description
1 polymer ?
#
loop_
_entity_poly.entity_id
_entity_poly.type
_entity_poly.pdbx_seq_one_letter_code
_entity_poly.pdbx_strand_id
1 'polypeptide(L)'
;VIYWKGKGDLEWLLSRFRYRYLGVPPSLERIILKRKNLVLLTYPNNIILKVKELFSRVLIEEIAEVLCLASTYISPVMTDDMDDFRDLIVAEVKTTKELTDKDWKLHMRIADYTVLDFYTWSTNNAKEAIESGNVEEFLQERKEKIEKDIRRYWRIVEDEGRAFLAYVDPLAILRKYNLVEEFKSLGKDAFATMGILPVIFIHF
;
A
#
# COMPACT_ATOMS: atom_id res chain seq x y z
N VAL A 1 7.04 -1.69 -2.77
CA VAL A 1 6.92 -3.15 -2.49
C VAL A 1 6.06 -3.77 -3.59
N ILE A 2 6.38 -4.98 -4.06
CA ILE A 2 5.58 -5.64 -5.10
C ILE A 2 4.66 -6.72 -4.53
N TYR A 3 3.47 -6.85 -5.10
CA TYR A 3 2.58 -8.00 -4.97
C TYR A 3 2.28 -8.48 -6.38
N TRP A 4 2.68 -9.70 -6.77
CA TRP A 4 2.58 -10.10 -8.17
C TRP A 4 2.01 -11.51 -8.30
N LYS A 5 0.99 -11.69 -9.14
CA LYS A 5 0.26 -12.95 -9.33
C LYS A 5 0.49 -13.57 -10.71
N GLY A 6 1.18 -12.86 -11.60
CA GLY A 6 1.48 -13.32 -12.96
C GLY A 6 0.36 -13.05 -13.95
N LYS A 7 -0.55 -12.11 -13.62
CA LYS A 7 -1.60 -11.59 -14.49
C LYS A 7 -1.06 -10.52 -15.46
N GLY A 8 -0.02 -9.78 -15.07
CA GLY A 8 0.56 -8.69 -15.87
C GLY A 8 2.03 -8.88 -16.26
N ASP A 9 2.58 -7.90 -17.00
CA ASP A 9 3.97 -7.90 -17.48
C ASP A 9 4.98 -7.40 -16.42
N LEU A 10 5.56 -8.35 -15.67
CA LEU A 10 6.60 -8.06 -14.68
C LEU A 10 7.88 -7.53 -15.32
N GLU A 11 8.22 -7.98 -16.53
CA GLU A 11 9.43 -7.55 -17.23
C GLU A 11 9.32 -6.09 -17.66
N TRP A 12 8.11 -5.66 -18.08
CA TRP A 12 7.81 -4.25 -18.29
C TRP A 12 8.11 -3.45 -17.01
N LEU A 13 7.58 -3.85 -15.85
CA LEU A 13 7.82 -3.14 -14.59
C LEU A 13 9.32 -3.09 -14.26
N LEU A 14 10.00 -4.23 -14.27
CA LEU A 14 11.42 -4.33 -13.94
C LEU A 14 12.29 -3.48 -14.86
N SER A 15 11.96 -3.41 -16.13
CA SER A 15 12.71 -2.60 -17.10
C SER A 15 12.58 -1.08 -16.89
N ARG A 16 11.57 -0.61 -16.13
CA ARG A 16 11.40 0.80 -15.75
C ARG A 16 12.09 1.14 -14.42
N PHE A 17 12.34 0.14 -13.57
CA PHE A 17 13.05 0.28 -12.30
C PHE A 17 14.50 -0.25 -12.37
N ARG A 18 15.20 -0.07 -13.50
CA ARG A 18 16.58 -0.57 -13.70
C ARG A 18 17.58 -0.08 -12.65
N TYR A 19 17.35 1.10 -12.07
CA TYR A 19 18.25 1.76 -11.13
C TYR A 19 17.65 1.90 -9.73
N ARG A 20 16.56 1.18 -9.44
CA ARG A 20 15.87 1.19 -8.15
C ARG A 20 15.55 -0.23 -7.74
N TYR A 21 15.70 -0.53 -6.46
CA TYR A 21 15.31 -1.83 -5.94
C TYR A 21 13.80 -1.88 -5.73
N LEU A 22 13.18 -2.98 -6.18
CA LEU A 22 11.82 -3.34 -5.86
C LEU A 22 11.85 -4.40 -4.76
N GLY A 23 11.22 -4.08 -3.63
CA GLY A 23 11.12 -4.98 -2.49
C GLY A 23 10.11 -6.09 -2.75
N VAL A 24 10.55 -7.34 -2.59
CA VAL A 24 9.75 -8.56 -2.68
C VAL A 24 9.47 -9.09 -1.27
N PRO A 25 8.21 -9.21 -0.84
CA PRO A 25 7.87 -9.85 0.43
C PRO A 25 8.33 -11.31 0.51
N PRO A 26 8.69 -11.83 1.70
CA PRO A 26 9.07 -13.24 1.91
C PRO A 26 8.11 -14.28 1.33
N SER A 27 6.80 -14.09 1.48
CA SER A 27 5.79 -15.00 0.92
C SER A 27 5.81 -15.09 -0.61
N LEU A 28 6.41 -14.09 -1.28
CA LEU A 28 6.53 -14.00 -2.73
C LEU A 28 7.95 -14.26 -3.24
N GLU A 29 8.84 -14.86 -2.43
CA GLU A 29 10.22 -15.14 -2.80
C GLU A 29 10.36 -15.91 -4.12
N ARG A 30 9.39 -16.77 -4.45
CA ARG A 30 9.34 -17.51 -5.73
C ARG A 30 9.35 -16.62 -6.98
N ILE A 31 8.97 -15.35 -6.85
CA ILE A 31 8.93 -14.35 -7.93
C ILE A 31 10.31 -13.75 -8.19
N ILE A 32 11.28 -13.97 -7.28
CA ILE A 32 12.66 -13.51 -7.45
C ILE A 32 13.29 -14.25 -8.62
N LEU A 33 13.15 -13.65 -9.80
CA LEU A 33 13.99 -13.93 -10.95
C LEU A 33 15.43 -13.53 -10.58
N LYS A 34 16.45 -14.07 -11.30
CA LYS A 34 17.87 -13.66 -11.17
C LYS A 34 18.12 -12.21 -11.65
N ARG A 35 17.24 -11.28 -11.32
CA ARG A 35 17.22 -9.87 -11.71
C ARG A 35 17.79 -9.06 -10.55
N LYS A 36 18.80 -8.24 -10.86
CA LYS A 36 19.55 -7.47 -9.84
C LYS A 36 18.73 -6.41 -9.11
N ASN A 37 17.58 -6.01 -9.64
CA ASN A 37 16.74 -4.95 -9.09
C ASN A 37 15.56 -5.46 -8.24
N LEU A 38 15.49 -6.77 -7.96
CA LEU A 38 14.60 -7.33 -6.95
C LEU A 38 15.41 -7.58 -5.67
N VAL A 39 14.85 -7.18 -4.53
CA VAL A 39 15.45 -7.42 -3.21
C VAL A 39 14.42 -8.08 -2.32
N LEU A 40 14.79 -9.22 -1.73
CA LEU A 40 13.98 -9.87 -0.73
C LEU A 40 13.92 -8.98 0.52
N LEU A 41 12.71 -8.61 0.94
CA LEU A 41 12.49 -7.81 2.13
C LEU A 41 12.56 -8.69 3.37
N THR A 42 12.84 -8.05 4.50
CA THR A 42 12.87 -8.67 5.81
C THR A 42 11.96 -7.92 6.76
N TYR A 43 11.47 -8.57 7.81
CA TYR A 43 10.80 -7.87 8.89
C TYR A 43 11.83 -7.09 9.72
N PRO A 44 11.71 -5.76 9.86
CA PRO A 44 12.70 -4.97 10.62
C PRO A 44 12.74 -5.33 12.10
N ASN A 45 11.64 -5.85 12.65
CA ASN A 45 11.57 -6.41 13.99
C ASN A 45 10.42 -7.43 14.10
N ASN A 46 10.35 -8.13 15.24
CA ASN A 46 9.33 -9.14 15.51
C ASN A 46 7.91 -8.56 15.70
N ILE A 47 7.78 -7.26 16.00
CA ILE A 47 6.47 -6.62 16.15
C ILE A 47 5.79 -6.50 14.78
N ILE A 48 6.52 -6.14 13.71
CA ILE A 48 5.96 -6.09 12.35
C ILE A 48 5.47 -7.47 11.91
N LEU A 49 6.20 -8.53 12.24
CA LEU A 49 5.77 -9.90 11.98
C LEU A 49 4.46 -10.23 12.71
N LYS A 50 4.33 -9.86 13.99
CA LYS A 50 3.08 -10.05 14.74
C LYS A 50 1.90 -9.26 14.19
N VAL A 51 2.14 -8.05 13.66
CA VAL A 51 1.07 -7.30 12.97
C VAL A 51 0.65 -8.02 11.70
N LYS A 52 1.60 -8.55 10.92
CA LYS A 52 1.29 -9.40 9.75
C LYS A 52 0.43 -10.59 10.15
N GLU A 53 0.78 -11.29 11.22
CA GLU A 53 0.01 -12.43 11.74
C GLU A 53 -1.40 -12.03 12.17
N LEU A 54 -1.55 -10.87 12.82
CA LEU A 54 -2.86 -10.32 13.19
C LEU A 54 -3.72 -10.02 11.96
N PHE A 55 -3.17 -9.35 10.96
CA PHE A 55 -3.87 -9.07 9.70
C PHE A 55 -4.19 -10.34 8.90
N SER A 56 -3.33 -11.36 8.95
CA SER A 56 -3.53 -12.63 8.24
C SER A 56 -4.72 -13.45 8.76
N ARG A 57 -5.32 -13.07 9.90
CA ARG A 57 -6.56 -13.69 10.40
C ARG A 57 -7.78 -13.31 9.58
N VAL A 58 -7.72 -12.18 8.88
CA VAL A 58 -8.86 -11.60 8.14
C VAL A 58 -8.53 -11.26 6.69
N LEU A 59 -7.24 -11.24 6.34
CA LEU A 59 -6.73 -11.04 5.00
C LEU A 59 -5.97 -12.27 4.51
N ILE A 60 -5.81 -12.37 3.20
CA ILE A 60 -4.83 -13.28 2.59
C ILE A 60 -3.44 -12.95 3.14
N GLU A 61 -2.66 -13.97 3.49
CA GLU A 61 -1.37 -13.81 4.16
C GLU A 61 -0.41 -12.92 3.35
N GLU A 62 -0.35 -13.10 2.03
CA GLU A 62 0.52 -12.30 1.18
C GLU A 62 0.10 -10.81 1.17
N ILE A 63 -1.20 -10.51 1.23
CA ILE A 63 -1.69 -9.13 1.32
C ILE A 63 -1.34 -8.52 2.68
N ALA A 64 -1.55 -9.26 3.76
CA ALA A 64 -1.18 -8.82 5.10
C ALA A 64 0.32 -8.47 5.18
N GLU A 65 1.18 -9.33 4.61
CA GLU A 65 2.62 -9.10 4.57
C GLU A 65 3.00 -7.89 3.71
N VAL A 66 2.43 -7.77 2.51
CA VAL A 66 2.65 -6.63 1.61
C VAL A 66 2.31 -5.31 2.28
N LEU A 67 1.15 -5.21 2.94
CA LEU A 67 0.72 -3.96 3.58
C LEU A 67 1.65 -3.59 4.73
N CYS A 68 2.00 -4.53 5.60
CA CYS A 68 2.90 -4.29 6.73
C CYS A 68 4.29 -3.83 6.27
N LEU A 69 4.87 -4.53 5.28
CA LEU A 69 6.19 -4.20 4.78
C LEU A 69 6.17 -2.91 3.94
N ALA A 70 5.16 -2.68 3.12
CA ALA A 70 5.04 -1.45 2.33
C ALA A 70 4.99 -0.19 3.22
N SER A 71 4.21 -0.23 4.29
CA SER A 71 4.17 0.86 5.27
C SER A 71 5.53 1.02 5.95
N THR A 72 6.09 -0.08 6.47
CA THR A 72 7.33 -0.02 7.26
C THR A 72 8.55 0.44 6.44
N TYR A 73 8.61 0.03 5.16
CA TYR A 73 9.64 0.47 4.22
C TYR A 73 9.29 1.78 3.50
N ILE A 74 8.19 2.44 3.87
CA ILE A 74 7.75 3.74 3.35
C ILE A 74 7.73 3.72 1.81
N SER A 75 7.02 2.74 1.26
CA SER A 75 7.01 2.45 -0.18
C SER A 75 5.59 2.19 -0.69
N PRO A 76 5.24 2.65 -1.91
CA PRO A 76 3.97 2.27 -2.53
C PRO A 76 3.92 0.76 -2.78
N VAL A 77 2.71 0.22 -2.91
CA VAL A 77 2.51 -1.15 -3.41
C VAL A 77 2.36 -1.09 -4.92
N MET A 78 3.01 -2.00 -5.65
CA MET A 78 2.82 -2.20 -7.08
C MET A 78 2.32 -3.62 -7.32
N THR A 79 1.21 -3.75 -8.05
CA THR A 79 0.52 -5.02 -8.22
C THR A 79 -0.08 -5.19 -9.60
N ASP A 80 -0.15 -6.43 -10.08
CA ASP A 80 -0.93 -6.85 -11.27
C ASP A 80 -2.30 -7.45 -10.90
N ASP A 81 -2.63 -7.45 -9.61
CA ASP A 81 -3.88 -7.98 -9.10
C ASP A 81 -4.65 -6.93 -8.31
N MET A 82 -5.81 -6.54 -8.81
CA MET A 82 -6.74 -5.63 -8.15
C MET A 82 -7.74 -6.38 -7.27
N ASP A 83 -8.09 -7.61 -7.62
CA ASP A 83 -9.19 -8.34 -6.97
C ASP A 83 -8.88 -8.59 -5.49
N ASP A 84 -7.63 -8.95 -5.19
CA ASP A 84 -7.17 -9.20 -3.81
C ASP A 84 -7.16 -7.95 -2.92
N PHE A 85 -7.24 -6.74 -3.52
CA PHE A 85 -7.30 -5.48 -2.78
C PHE A 85 -8.71 -4.89 -2.69
N ARG A 86 -9.67 -5.36 -3.50
CA ARG A 86 -10.95 -4.68 -3.74
C ARG A 86 -11.69 -4.30 -2.45
N ASP A 87 -11.73 -5.18 -1.46
CA ASP A 87 -12.43 -4.97 -0.19
C ASP A 87 -11.68 -4.08 0.82
N LEU A 88 -10.46 -3.66 0.47
CA LEU A 88 -9.55 -2.84 1.30
C LEU A 88 -9.41 -1.40 0.77
N ILE A 89 -9.95 -1.13 -0.43
CA ILE A 89 -9.85 0.15 -1.10
C ILE A 89 -10.71 1.19 -0.36
N VAL A 90 -10.09 2.30 0.01
CA VAL A 90 -10.76 3.47 0.61
C VAL A 90 -11.15 4.50 -0.45
N ALA A 91 -10.29 4.69 -1.46
CA ALA A 91 -10.54 5.57 -2.59
C ALA A 91 -9.69 5.16 -3.80
N GLU A 92 -10.09 5.58 -4.98
CA GLU A 92 -9.45 5.20 -6.25
C GLU A 92 -9.15 6.42 -7.13
N VAL A 93 -8.09 6.31 -7.91
CA VAL A 93 -7.83 7.12 -9.10
C VAL A 93 -8.13 6.24 -10.31
N LYS A 94 -9.22 6.55 -11.01
CA LYS A 94 -9.62 5.86 -12.24
C LYS A 94 -9.16 6.63 -13.48
N THR A 95 -8.99 5.90 -14.57
CA THR A 95 -8.65 6.48 -15.87
C THR A 95 -9.14 5.61 -17.01
N THR A 96 -9.60 6.22 -18.09
CA THR A 96 -9.88 5.59 -19.39
C THR A 96 -8.71 5.76 -20.36
N LYS A 97 -7.69 6.55 -19.98
CA LYS A 97 -6.55 6.87 -20.84
C LYS A 97 -5.59 5.71 -20.95
N GLU A 98 -5.08 5.51 -22.17
CA GLU A 98 -3.88 4.73 -22.38
C GLU A 98 -2.65 5.54 -21.96
N LEU A 99 -1.90 5.00 -21.00
CA LEU A 99 -0.78 5.70 -20.37
C LEU A 99 0.51 5.36 -21.11
N THR A 100 1.21 6.40 -21.58
CA THR A 100 2.55 6.21 -22.13
C THR A 100 3.56 5.91 -21.02
N ASP A 101 4.76 5.45 -21.38
CA ASP A 101 5.86 5.26 -20.43
C ASP A 101 6.18 6.53 -19.62
N LYS A 102 5.97 7.72 -20.21
CA LYS A 102 6.20 9.00 -19.53
C LYS A 102 5.12 9.25 -18.47
N ASP A 103 3.88 8.91 -18.78
CA ASP A 103 2.74 9.06 -17.86
C ASP A 103 2.89 8.12 -16.67
N TRP A 104 3.19 6.84 -16.92
CA TRP A 104 3.48 5.86 -15.86
C TRP A 104 4.58 6.34 -14.93
N LYS A 105 5.72 6.78 -15.47
CA LYS A 105 6.84 7.29 -14.65
C LYS A 105 6.45 8.52 -13.81
N LEU A 106 5.66 9.43 -14.37
CA LEU A 106 5.18 10.62 -13.67
C LEU A 106 4.27 10.21 -12.50
N HIS A 107 3.26 9.38 -12.76
CA HIS A 107 2.24 9.05 -11.78
C HIS A 107 2.74 8.07 -10.71
N MET A 108 3.63 7.13 -11.06
CA MET A 108 4.34 6.31 -10.07
C MET A 108 5.19 7.15 -9.12
N ARG A 109 5.80 8.25 -9.61
CA ARG A 109 6.55 9.17 -8.75
C ARG A 109 5.64 9.97 -7.83
N ILE A 110 4.46 10.37 -8.31
CA ILE A 110 3.46 11.02 -7.43
C ILE A 110 3.08 10.06 -6.30
N ALA A 111 2.81 8.79 -6.60
CA ALA A 111 2.52 7.78 -5.58
C ALA A 111 3.68 7.55 -4.59
N ASP A 112 4.92 7.53 -5.06
CA ASP A 112 6.13 7.48 -4.23
C ASP A 112 6.18 8.67 -3.24
N TYR A 113 5.89 9.88 -3.73
CA TYR A 113 5.79 11.07 -2.89
C TYR A 113 4.62 11.04 -1.92
N THR A 114 3.45 10.52 -2.34
CA THR A 114 2.30 10.34 -1.45
C THR A 114 2.69 9.57 -0.18
N VAL A 115 3.43 8.46 -0.31
CA VAL A 115 3.84 7.68 0.87
C VAL A 115 4.70 8.51 1.81
N LEU A 116 5.71 9.21 1.27
CA LEU A 116 6.61 10.06 2.05
C LEU A 116 5.85 11.21 2.74
N ASP A 117 4.98 11.90 2.00
CA ASP A 117 4.20 13.04 2.48
C ASP A 117 3.22 12.61 3.58
N PHE A 118 2.71 11.38 3.52
CA PHE A 118 1.69 10.88 4.44
C PHE A 118 2.27 10.16 5.64
N TYR A 119 3.45 9.55 5.56
CA TYR A 119 3.89 8.53 6.51
C TYR A 119 3.88 9.00 7.97
N THR A 120 4.60 10.07 8.29
CA THR A 120 4.68 10.60 9.67
C THR A 120 3.31 11.04 10.17
N TRP A 121 2.51 11.67 9.31
CA TRP A 121 1.17 12.10 9.69
C TRP A 121 0.25 10.91 9.97
N SER A 122 0.19 9.94 9.05
CA SER A 122 -0.74 8.81 9.12
C SER A 122 -0.42 7.84 10.25
N THR A 123 0.86 7.59 10.53
CA THR A 123 1.26 6.74 11.66
C THR A 123 0.95 7.38 13.01
N ASN A 124 1.20 8.69 13.16
CA ASN A 124 0.83 9.43 14.38
C ASN A 124 -0.68 9.59 14.55
N ASN A 125 -1.40 9.90 13.46
CA ASN A 125 -2.85 9.99 13.44
C ASN A 125 -3.50 8.65 13.85
N ALA A 126 -3.01 7.51 13.33
CA ALA A 126 -3.50 6.20 13.75
C ALA A 126 -3.20 5.89 15.23
N LYS A 127 -2.04 6.34 15.73
CA LYS A 127 -1.68 6.22 17.14
C LYS A 127 -2.65 6.99 18.03
N GLU A 128 -2.89 8.25 17.72
CA GLU A 128 -3.81 9.09 18.48
C GLU A 128 -5.24 8.55 18.44
N ALA A 129 -5.69 8.06 17.29
CA ALA A 129 -6.98 7.39 17.12
C ALA A 129 -7.16 6.20 18.07
N ILE A 130 -6.14 5.33 18.16
CA ILE A 130 -6.18 4.11 18.97
C ILE A 130 -5.97 4.39 20.47
N GLU A 131 -5.16 5.39 20.82
CA GLU A 131 -4.92 5.79 22.21
C GLU A 131 -6.13 6.51 22.80
N SER A 132 -6.80 7.37 22.04
CA SER A 132 -8.01 8.10 22.45
C SER A 132 -9.30 7.27 22.38
N GLY A 133 -9.33 6.23 21.53
CA GLY A 133 -10.53 5.44 21.25
C GLY A 133 -11.44 6.06 20.18
N ASN A 134 -11.05 7.18 19.56
CA ASN A 134 -11.85 7.92 18.58
C ASN A 134 -11.56 7.49 17.13
N VAL A 135 -11.49 6.19 16.86
CA VAL A 135 -11.05 5.66 15.56
C VAL A 135 -11.85 6.20 14.37
N GLU A 136 -13.16 6.38 14.54
CA GLU A 136 -14.07 6.79 13.45
C GLU A 136 -13.79 8.24 12.97
N GLU A 137 -13.55 9.16 13.89
CA GLU A 137 -13.24 10.56 13.58
C GLU A 137 -11.92 10.67 12.80
N PHE A 138 -10.90 9.95 13.26
CA PHE A 138 -9.59 9.93 12.62
C PHE A 138 -9.63 9.26 11.24
N LEU A 139 -10.48 8.24 11.03
CA LEU A 139 -10.71 7.66 9.70
C LEU A 139 -11.33 8.67 8.73
N GLN A 140 -12.24 9.52 9.21
CA GLN A 140 -12.81 10.58 8.39
C GLN A 140 -11.74 11.62 7.98
N GLU A 141 -10.84 12.01 8.89
CA GLU A 141 -9.71 12.89 8.56
C GLU A 141 -8.77 12.26 7.51
N ARG A 142 -8.49 10.96 7.63
CA ARG A 142 -7.66 10.21 6.68
C ARG A 142 -8.31 10.18 5.30
N LYS A 143 -9.62 9.96 5.23
CA LYS A 143 -10.37 10.01 3.97
C LYS A 143 -10.27 11.39 3.31
N GLU A 144 -10.48 12.47 4.06
CA GLU A 144 -10.35 13.84 3.51
C GLU A 144 -8.93 14.14 3.01
N LYS A 145 -7.90 13.62 3.70
CA LYS A 145 -6.52 13.78 3.27
C LYS A 145 -6.25 13.02 1.97
N ILE A 146 -6.78 11.79 1.83
CA ILE A 146 -6.70 10.99 0.60
C ILE A 146 -7.38 11.74 -0.56
N GLU A 147 -8.59 12.25 -0.36
CA GLU A 147 -9.35 13.01 -1.37
C GLU A 147 -8.59 14.24 -1.88
N LYS A 148 -7.84 14.92 -1.00
CA LYS A 148 -6.96 16.03 -1.39
C LYS A 148 -5.77 15.57 -2.24
N ASP A 149 -5.17 14.42 -1.92
CA ASP A 149 -4.02 13.87 -2.66
C ASP A 149 -4.40 13.32 -4.04
N ILE A 150 -5.62 12.80 -4.21
CA ILE A 150 -6.17 12.38 -5.52
C ILE A 150 -6.09 13.51 -6.56
N ARG A 151 -6.21 14.78 -6.14
CA ARG A 151 -6.10 15.95 -7.03
C ARG A 151 -4.74 16.07 -7.72
N ARG A 152 -3.67 15.45 -7.19
CA ARG A 152 -2.35 15.41 -7.84
C ARG A 152 -2.37 14.63 -9.16
N TYR A 153 -3.38 13.77 -9.35
CA TYR A 153 -3.58 12.97 -10.55
C TYR A 153 -4.50 13.63 -11.59
N TRP A 154 -4.72 14.94 -11.51
CA TRP A 154 -5.61 15.71 -12.40
C TRP A 154 -5.44 15.46 -13.91
N ARG A 155 -4.26 14.97 -14.35
CA ARG A 155 -3.98 14.62 -15.75
C ARG A 155 -4.66 13.33 -16.22
N ILE A 156 -4.96 12.41 -15.31
CA ILE A 156 -5.48 11.07 -15.63
C ILE A 156 -6.78 10.73 -14.91
N VAL A 157 -7.08 11.42 -13.80
CA VAL A 157 -8.27 11.13 -12.98
C VAL A 157 -9.55 11.41 -13.77
N GLU A 158 -10.42 10.41 -13.79
CA GLU A 158 -11.75 10.43 -14.42
C GLU A 158 -12.74 9.69 -13.50
N ASP A 159 -14.05 9.95 -13.67
CA ASP A 159 -15.09 9.33 -12.84
C ASP A 159 -15.29 7.84 -13.15
N GLU A 160 -14.97 7.45 -14.38
CA GLU A 160 -15.10 6.10 -14.92
C GLU A 160 -13.75 5.55 -15.40
N GLY A 161 -13.72 4.26 -15.73
CA GLY A 161 -12.55 3.58 -16.27
C GLY A 161 -11.89 2.62 -15.28
N ARG A 162 -10.69 2.17 -15.64
CA ARG A 162 -9.91 1.21 -14.83
C ARG A 162 -9.23 1.93 -13.67
N ALA A 163 -9.14 1.27 -12.52
CA ALA A 163 -8.36 1.79 -11.40
C ALA A 163 -6.88 1.78 -11.78
N PHE A 164 -6.26 2.96 -11.81
CA PHE A 164 -4.81 3.12 -11.95
C PHE A 164 -4.13 2.98 -10.58
N LEU A 165 -4.73 3.59 -9.56
CA LEU A 165 -4.22 3.60 -8.20
C LEU A 165 -5.39 3.54 -7.22
N ALA A 166 -5.20 2.84 -6.11
CA ALA A 166 -6.09 2.90 -4.96
C ALA A 166 -5.34 3.29 -3.70
N TYR A 167 -6.06 3.80 -2.71
CA TYR A 167 -5.56 4.01 -1.37
C TYR A 167 -6.09 2.91 -0.46
N VAL A 168 -5.19 2.25 0.26
CA VAL A 168 -5.51 1.29 1.32
C VAL A 168 -5.08 1.89 2.65
N ASP A 169 -5.93 1.75 3.65
CA ASP A 169 -5.71 2.29 4.99
C ASP A 169 -5.73 1.17 6.05
N PRO A 170 -4.57 0.79 6.61
CA PRO A 170 -4.47 -0.22 7.66
C PRO A 170 -5.33 0.09 8.90
N LEU A 171 -5.57 1.36 9.23
CA LEU A 171 -6.46 1.72 10.34
C LEU A 171 -7.92 1.34 10.03
N ALA A 172 -8.35 1.52 8.77
CA ALA A 172 -9.69 1.13 8.34
C ALA A 172 -9.87 -0.39 8.41
N ILE A 173 -8.82 -1.15 8.12
CA ILE A 173 -8.81 -2.62 8.26
C ILE A 173 -8.98 -3.02 9.73
N LEU A 174 -8.21 -2.43 10.65
CA LEU A 174 -8.34 -2.69 12.08
C LEU A 174 -9.77 -2.42 12.58
N ARG A 175 -10.35 -1.28 12.15
CA ARG A 175 -11.71 -0.90 12.51
C ARG A 175 -12.76 -1.85 11.95
N LYS A 176 -12.67 -2.19 10.66
CA LYS A 176 -13.61 -3.07 9.93
C LYS A 176 -13.69 -4.46 10.57
N TYR A 177 -12.55 -4.99 11.01
CA TYR A 177 -12.46 -6.36 11.54
C TYR A 177 -12.36 -6.42 13.07
N ASN A 178 -12.57 -5.30 13.77
CA ASN A 178 -12.54 -5.22 15.23
C ASN A 178 -11.21 -5.70 15.87
N LEU A 179 -10.07 -5.34 15.26
CA LEU A 179 -8.73 -5.77 15.69
C LEU A 179 -7.96 -4.69 16.47
N VAL A 180 -8.60 -3.57 16.82
CA VAL A 180 -7.94 -2.38 17.41
C VAL A 180 -7.26 -2.69 18.75
N GLU A 181 -7.94 -3.36 19.68
CA GLU A 181 -7.38 -3.65 21.01
C GLU A 181 -6.23 -4.66 20.94
N GLU A 182 -6.36 -5.68 20.09
CA GLU A 182 -5.29 -6.65 19.86
C GLU A 182 -4.06 -5.96 19.25
N PHE A 183 -4.26 -5.10 18.25
CA PHE A 183 -3.18 -4.32 17.66
C PHE A 183 -2.49 -3.42 18.69
N LYS A 184 -3.27 -2.71 19.53
CA LYS A 184 -2.76 -1.85 20.60
C LYS A 184 -1.85 -2.61 21.57
N SER A 185 -2.18 -3.87 21.85
CA SER A 185 -1.38 -4.74 22.74
C SER A 185 0.00 -5.13 22.18
N LEU A 186 0.23 -5.00 20.87
CA LEU A 186 1.51 -5.33 20.22
C LEU A 186 2.62 -4.32 20.50
N GLY A 187 2.28 -3.12 20.99
CA GLY A 187 3.23 -2.09 21.38
C GLY A 187 3.54 -1.07 20.29
N LYS A 188 4.41 -0.10 20.62
CA LYS A 188 4.60 1.13 19.84
C LYS A 188 5.13 0.92 18.42
N ASP A 189 5.97 -0.09 18.22
CA ASP A 189 6.55 -0.38 16.90
C ASP A 189 5.49 -0.83 15.88
N ALA A 190 4.34 -1.32 16.34
CA ALA A 190 3.23 -1.73 15.47
C ALA A 190 2.72 -0.56 14.62
N PHE A 191 2.75 0.68 15.14
CA PHE A 191 2.27 1.86 14.42
C PHE A 191 3.07 2.18 13.14
N ALA A 192 4.27 1.63 12.96
CA ALA A 192 5.00 1.73 11.69
C ALA A 192 4.28 1.06 10.51
N THR A 193 3.30 0.19 10.80
CA THR A 193 2.46 -0.47 9.78
C THR A 193 1.19 0.32 9.42
N MET A 194 0.95 1.48 10.05
CA MET A 194 -0.31 2.25 9.91
C MET A 194 -0.23 3.39 8.87
N GLY A 195 0.76 3.35 8.00
CA GLY A 195 0.86 4.27 6.88
C GLY A 195 -0.30 4.08 5.89
N ILE A 196 -0.83 5.16 5.33
CA ILE A 196 -1.75 5.09 4.20
C ILE A 196 -0.95 4.68 2.95
N LEU A 197 -1.43 3.67 2.24
CA LEU A 197 -0.70 3.04 1.15
C LEU A 197 -1.37 3.30 -0.21
N PRO A 198 -0.70 4.01 -1.12
CA PRO A 198 -1.04 3.97 -2.53
C PRO A 198 -0.65 2.60 -3.11
N VAL A 199 -1.63 1.94 -3.71
CA VAL A 199 -1.53 0.67 -4.42
C VAL A 199 -1.70 0.98 -5.90
N ILE A 200 -0.63 0.78 -6.67
CA ILE A 200 -0.60 1.03 -8.12
C ILE A 200 -0.93 -0.28 -8.83
N PHE A 201 -1.97 -0.26 -9.66
CA PHE A 201 -2.38 -1.41 -10.45
C PHE A 201 -1.78 -1.35 -11.84
N ILE A 202 -1.04 -2.38 -12.23
CA ILE A 202 -0.33 -2.50 -13.49
C ILE A 202 -1.11 -3.46 -14.38
N HIS A 203 -1.96 -2.89 -15.23
CA HIS A 203 -2.80 -3.63 -16.19
C HIS A 203 -2.13 -3.58 -17.57
N PHE A 204 -1.48 -4.66 -17.98
CA PHE A 204 -0.98 -4.87 -19.34
C PHE A 204 -1.33 -6.28 -19.79
#